data_AF-A0A963PZG6-F1
#
_entry.id   AF-A0A963PZG6-F1
#
_cell.length_a   1.000
_cell.length_b   1.000
_cell.length_c   1.000
_cell.angle_alpha   90.00
_cell.angle_beta   90.00
_cell.angle_gamma   90.00
#
_symmetry.space_group_name_H-M   'P 1'
#
loop_
_entity.id
_entity.type
_entity.pdbx_description
1 polymer ?
#
loop_
_entity_poly.entity_id
_entity_poly.type
_entity_poly.pdbx_seq_one_letter_code
_entity_poly.pdbx_strand_id
1 'polypeptide(L)'
;SLARALGAEVVIAVDLNNDKLGRYFRAAQSDAGEPPRNAWMQSLQQGLGALWPRTAGKGNGDAAASLAEPTPPLPSLMDVIADSLHVMQVRITRSRMAGDPPDAVVAPRLAHLGLLDFHRGEEAIAAGRAAAEEVLPLLRQRGLGDPPAPGAGTGTGHPA
;
A
#
# COMPACT_ATOMS: atom_id res chain seq x y z
N SER A 1 4.09 -17.66 13.29
CA SER A 1 4.91 -16.91 12.30
C SER A 1 6.29 -17.50 12.27
N LEU A 2 7.10 -17.15 11.26
CA LEU A 2 8.55 -17.36 11.31
C LEU A 2 9.16 -16.76 12.59
N ALA A 3 8.74 -15.56 13.02
CA ALA A 3 9.23 -14.94 14.24
C ALA A 3 9.05 -15.84 15.48
N ARG A 4 7.83 -16.37 15.71
CA ARG A 4 7.60 -17.33 16.80
C ARG A 4 8.37 -18.64 16.62
N ALA A 5 8.48 -19.14 15.39
CA ALA A 5 9.27 -20.34 15.10
C ALA A 5 10.78 -20.16 15.39
N LEU A 6 11.27 -18.92 15.32
CA LEU A 6 12.63 -18.52 15.69
C LEU A 6 12.78 -18.18 17.18
N GLY A 7 11.74 -18.39 18.00
CA GLY A 7 11.78 -18.19 19.45
C GLY A 7 11.35 -16.79 19.92
N ALA A 8 10.73 -15.97 19.07
CA ALA A 8 10.19 -14.69 19.53
C ALA A 8 9.02 -14.90 20.51
N GLU A 9 9.14 -14.33 21.70
CA GLU A 9 8.09 -14.33 22.73
C GLU A 9 6.97 -13.32 22.42
N VAL A 10 7.32 -12.20 21.79
CA VAL A 10 6.41 -11.14 21.38
C VAL A 10 6.59 -10.84 19.90
N VAL A 11 5.48 -10.79 19.16
CA VAL A 11 5.45 -10.45 17.74
C VAL A 11 4.77 -9.10 17.55
N ILE A 12 5.52 -8.13 17.01
CA ILE A 12 4.98 -6.83 16.60
C ILE A 12 4.88 -6.84 15.08
N ALA A 13 3.68 -6.68 14.54
CA ALA A 13 3.48 -6.48 13.11
C ALA A 13 3.56 -5.00 12.75
N VAL A 14 4.01 -4.72 11.53
CA VAL A 14 3.96 -3.38 10.94
C VAL A 14 3.07 -3.46 9.69
N ASP A 15 1.97 -2.70 9.69
CA ASP A 15 1.05 -2.63 8.54
C ASP A 15 1.14 -1.26 7.85
N LEU A 16 1.84 -1.22 6.73
CA LEU A 16 2.03 -0.02 5.90
C LEU A 16 0.83 0.30 4.99
N ASN A 17 -0.21 -0.54 5.03
CA ASN A 17 -1.35 -0.48 4.11
C ASN A 17 -2.68 -0.15 4.81
N ASN A 18 -2.67 0.00 6.13
CA ASN A 18 -3.88 0.15 6.96
C ASN A 18 -4.81 1.28 6.50
N ASP A 19 -4.26 2.44 6.12
CA ASP A 19 -5.04 3.62 5.73
C ASP A 19 -5.22 3.79 4.21
N LYS A 20 -4.45 3.05 3.41
CA LYS A 20 -4.57 3.02 1.94
C LYS A 20 -5.88 2.36 1.49
N LEU A 21 -6.31 1.31 2.19
CA LEU A 21 -7.59 0.63 1.94
C LEU A 21 -8.79 1.58 1.98
N GLY A 22 -8.79 2.53 2.91
CA GLY A 22 -9.86 3.51 3.05
C GLY A 22 -10.01 4.40 1.81
N ARG A 23 -8.92 4.69 1.09
CA ARG A 23 -8.98 5.47 -0.15
C ARG A 23 -9.48 4.66 -1.33
N TYR A 24 -9.11 3.39 -1.48
CA TYR A 24 -9.65 2.55 -2.55
C TYR A 24 -11.14 2.30 -2.38
N PHE A 25 -11.59 1.96 -1.17
CA PHE A 25 -13.02 1.80 -0.90
C PHE A 25 -13.79 3.11 -1.02
N ARG A 26 -13.18 4.26 -0.67
CA ARG A 26 -13.83 5.58 -0.84
C ARG A 26 -13.82 6.04 -2.28
N ALA A 27 -12.76 5.83 -3.06
CA ALA A 27 -12.73 6.11 -4.49
C ALA A 27 -13.76 5.25 -5.23
N ALA A 28 -13.86 3.96 -4.90
CA ALA A 28 -14.88 3.06 -5.45
C ALA A 28 -16.32 3.40 -5.00
N GLN A 29 -16.51 4.03 -3.83
CA GLN A 29 -17.83 4.48 -3.36
C GLN A 29 -18.20 5.90 -3.83
N SER A 30 -17.22 6.77 -4.10
CA SER A 30 -17.44 8.07 -4.72
C SER A 30 -17.82 7.94 -6.19
N ASP A 31 -17.50 6.81 -6.81
CA ASP A 31 -17.89 6.42 -8.17
C ASP A 31 -19.07 5.43 -8.15
N ALA A 32 -20.08 5.68 -7.29
CA ALA A 32 -21.30 4.89 -7.16
C ALA A 32 -22.25 5.00 -8.38
N GLY A 33 -21.70 5.13 -9.58
CA GLY A 33 -22.31 4.56 -10.78
C GLY A 33 -21.41 3.41 -11.20
N GLU A 34 -21.81 2.16 -10.96
CA GLU A 34 -21.08 1.00 -11.48
C GLU A 34 -20.84 1.20 -12.99
N PRO A 35 -19.60 1.40 -13.46
CA PRO A 35 -19.37 1.27 -14.88
C PRO A 35 -19.62 -0.21 -15.18
N PRO A 36 -20.53 -0.55 -16.13
CA PRO A 36 -20.85 -1.94 -16.41
C PRO A 36 -19.55 -2.69 -16.67
N ARG A 37 -19.45 -3.97 -16.29
CA ARG A 37 -18.26 -4.83 -16.48
C ARG A 37 -17.64 -4.73 -17.88
N ASN A 38 -18.47 -4.35 -18.85
CA ASN A 38 -18.16 -4.09 -20.24
C ASN A 38 -17.36 -2.79 -20.49
N ALA A 39 -17.52 -1.74 -19.67
CA ALA A 39 -16.84 -0.46 -19.76
C ALA A 39 -15.36 -0.56 -19.40
N TRP A 40 -15.00 -1.32 -18.35
CA TRP A 40 -13.60 -1.64 -18.04
C TRP A 40 -12.96 -2.53 -19.12
N MET A 41 -13.72 -3.50 -19.64
CA MET A 41 -13.28 -4.35 -20.75
C MET A 41 -13.08 -3.53 -22.04
N GLN A 42 -13.94 -2.53 -22.29
CA GLN A 42 -13.83 -1.60 -23.41
C GLN A 42 -12.67 -0.62 -23.24
N SER A 43 -12.47 -0.08 -22.04
CA SER A 43 -11.38 0.83 -21.76
C SER A 43 -10.02 0.12 -21.91
N LEU A 44 -9.93 -1.15 -21.49
CA LEU A 44 -8.77 -2.02 -21.72
C LEU A 44 -8.56 -2.35 -23.20
N GLN A 45 -9.62 -2.68 -23.94
CA GLN A 45 -9.55 -2.93 -25.39
C GLN A 45 -9.15 -1.67 -26.18
N GLN A 46 -9.60 -0.48 -25.76
CA GLN A 46 -9.22 0.79 -26.39
C GLN A 46 -7.78 1.18 -26.08
N GLY A 47 -7.31 0.96 -24.85
CA GLY A 47 -5.91 1.15 -24.46
C GLY A 47 -4.96 0.21 -25.20
N LEU A 48 -5.35 -1.07 -25.36
CA LEU A 48 -4.60 -2.05 -26.16
C LEU A 48 -4.69 -1.78 -27.66
N GLY A 49 -5.85 -1.31 -28.15
CA GLY A 49 -6.07 -0.93 -29.54
C GLY A 49 -5.27 0.31 -29.98
N ALA A 50 -4.96 1.23 -29.05
CA ALA A 50 -4.08 2.36 -29.30
C ALA A 50 -2.59 1.95 -29.47
N LEU A 51 -2.23 0.76 -28.99
CA LEU A 51 -0.88 0.17 -29.14
C LEU A 51 -0.76 -0.71 -30.38
N TRP A 52 -1.85 -0.98 -31.10
CA TRP A 52 -1.83 -1.73 -32.36
C TRP A 52 -1.68 -0.76 -33.55
N PRO A 53 -0.63 -0.88 -34.40
CA PRO A 53 -0.48 0.00 -35.56
C PRO A 53 -1.70 -0.13 -36.47
N ARG A 54 -2.39 0.98 -36.75
CA ARG A 54 -3.51 1.08 -37.71
C ARG A 54 -3.03 0.88 -39.15
N THR A 55 -2.46 -0.27 -39.47
CA THR A 55 -2.11 -0.66 -40.83
C THR A 55 -3.05 -1.76 -41.31
N ALA A 56 -4.35 -1.45 -41.39
CA ALA A 56 -5.29 -2.21 -42.21
C ALA A 56 -6.60 -1.43 -42.41
N GLY A 57 -6.81 -0.90 -43.62
CA GLY A 57 -8.15 -0.66 -44.18
C GLY A 57 -8.58 0.79 -44.40
N LYS A 58 -8.58 1.22 -45.66
CA LYS A 58 -9.23 2.42 -46.22
C LYS A 58 -10.75 2.44 -45.95
N GLY A 59 -11.34 3.63 -45.80
CA GLY A 59 -12.78 3.83 -46.03
C GLY A 59 -13.38 5.11 -45.44
N ASN A 60 -13.40 6.17 -46.25
CA ASN A 60 -14.38 7.26 -46.39
C ASN A 60 -15.38 7.60 -45.26
N GLY A 61 -15.52 8.91 -45.00
CA GLY A 61 -16.83 9.53 -44.75
C GLY A 61 -17.12 10.01 -43.33
N ASP A 62 -17.36 11.32 -43.24
CA ASP A 62 -18.35 11.97 -42.37
C ASP A 62 -17.92 12.39 -40.97
N ALA A 63 -17.52 13.66 -40.94
CA ALA A 63 -17.53 14.52 -39.77
C ALA A 63 -18.97 14.68 -39.26
N ALA A 64 -19.25 14.08 -38.09
CA ALA A 64 -20.35 14.49 -37.24
C ALA A 64 -19.80 14.67 -35.83
N ALA A 65 -19.72 15.94 -35.42
CA ALA A 65 -19.35 16.36 -34.08
C ALA A 65 -20.31 15.75 -33.05
N SER A 66 -19.87 14.70 -32.35
CA SER A 66 -20.47 14.33 -31.08
C SER A 66 -19.75 15.11 -29.99
N LEU A 67 -20.56 15.80 -29.19
CA LEU A 67 -20.16 16.40 -27.91
C LEU A 67 -19.69 15.25 -27.01
N ALA A 68 -18.40 14.92 -27.08
CA ALA A 68 -17.80 13.91 -26.26
C ALA A 68 -17.65 14.47 -24.85
N GLU A 69 -18.52 14.03 -23.94
CA GLU A 69 -18.27 13.98 -22.50
C GLU A 69 -16.78 13.65 -22.26
N PRO A 70 -16.09 14.35 -21.33
CA PRO A 70 -14.69 14.07 -21.06
C PRO A 70 -14.56 12.64 -20.52
N THR A 71 -14.21 11.70 -21.40
CA THR A 71 -13.91 10.33 -21.01
C THR A 71 -12.82 10.40 -19.95
N PRO A 72 -13.03 9.81 -18.75
CA PRO A 72 -12.01 9.84 -17.71
C PRO A 72 -10.73 9.24 -18.29
N PRO A 73 -9.56 9.88 -18.04
CA PRO A 73 -8.30 9.39 -18.56
C PRO A 73 -8.12 7.94 -18.12
N LEU A 74 -7.82 7.07 -19.09
CA LEU A 74 -7.49 5.68 -18.83
C LEU A 74 -6.39 5.62 -17.75
N PRO A 75 -6.51 4.73 -16.74
CA PRO A 75 -5.46 4.56 -15.75
C PRO A 75 -4.14 4.25 -16.44
N SER A 76 -3.05 4.86 -15.96
CA SER A 76 -1.73 4.49 -16.45
C SER A 76 -1.48 3.01 -16.16
N LEU A 77 -0.75 2.32 -17.02
CA LEU A 77 -0.29 0.95 -16.75
C LEU A 77 0.43 0.86 -15.39
N MET A 78 1.15 1.93 -15.03
CA MET A 78 1.83 2.02 -13.74
C MET A 78 0.86 2.08 -12.56
N ASP A 79 -0.27 2.78 -12.71
CA ASP A 79 -1.30 2.88 -11.67
C ASP A 79 -1.96 1.52 -11.45
N VAL A 80 -2.29 0.81 -12.54
CA VAL A 80 -2.86 -0.53 -12.48
C VAL A 80 -1.91 -1.51 -11.78
N ILE A 81 -0.60 -1.45 -12.09
CA ILE A 81 0.41 -2.27 -11.41
C ILE A 81 0.48 -1.91 -9.92
N ALA A 82 0.58 -0.62 -9.58
CA ALA A 82 0.67 -0.17 -8.20
C ALA A 82 -0.56 -0.60 -7.36
N ASP A 83 -1.76 -0.47 -7.93
CA ASP A 83 -3.01 -0.89 -7.30
C ASP A 83 -3.07 -2.41 -7.11
N SER A 84 -2.64 -3.18 -8.11
CA SER A 84 -2.61 -4.64 -8.01
C SER A 84 -1.68 -5.11 -6.87
N LEU A 85 -0.51 -4.47 -6.74
CA LEU A 85 0.44 -4.74 -5.66
C LEU A 85 -0.18 -4.41 -4.31
N HIS A 86 -0.89 -3.29 -4.21
CA HIS A 86 -1.56 -2.90 -2.98
C HIS A 86 -2.61 -3.93 -2.54
N VAL A 87 -3.48 -4.37 -3.47
CA VAL A 87 -4.49 -5.42 -3.19
C VAL A 87 -3.84 -6.72 -2.74
N MET A 88 -2.77 -7.15 -3.41
CA MET A 88 -2.02 -8.35 -3.04
C MET A 88 -1.42 -8.22 -1.63
N GLN A 89 -0.79 -7.08 -1.32
CA GLN A 89 -0.21 -6.83 -0.01
C GLN A 89 -1.26 -6.90 1.10
N VAL A 90 -2.39 -6.22 0.94
CA VAL A 90 -3.49 -6.25 1.93
C VAL A 90 -3.96 -7.67 2.17
N ARG A 91 -4.17 -8.44 1.09
CA ARG A 91 -4.65 -9.82 1.21
C ARG A 91 -3.63 -10.71 1.93
N ILE A 92 -2.35 -10.56 1.62
CA ILE A 92 -1.26 -11.31 2.27
C ILE A 92 -1.16 -10.91 3.75
N THR A 93 -1.14 -9.62 4.07
CA THR A 93 -1.07 -9.11 5.44
C THR A 93 -2.24 -9.62 6.26
N ARG A 94 -3.48 -9.48 5.78
CA ARG A 94 -4.68 -9.95 6.49
C ARG A 94 -4.68 -11.46 6.67
N SER A 95 -4.30 -12.22 5.64
CA SER A 95 -4.21 -13.68 5.71
C SER A 95 -3.19 -14.12 6.77
N ARG A 96 -2.01 -13.47 6.81
CA ARG A 96 -0.98 -13.75 7.81
C ARG A 96 -1.43 -13.38 9.22
N MET A 97 -2.02 -12.21 9.42
CA MET A 97 -2.50 -11.78 10.74
C MET A 97 -3.67 -12.64 11.24
N ALA A 98 -4.51 -13.18 10.34
CA ALA A 98 -5.57 -14.10 10.72
C ALA A 98 -5.04 -15.49 11.12
N GLY A 99 -4.04 -16.00 10.38
CA GLY A 99 -3.44 -17.31 10.67
C GLY A 99 -2.47 -17.29 11.85
N ASP A 100 -1.76 -16.19 12.05
CA ASP A 100 -0.84 -15.98 13.15
C ASP A 100 -0.94 -14.53 13.66
N PRO A 101 -1.86 -14.27 14.62
CA PRO A 101 -2.11 -12.93 15.10
C PRO A 101 -0.89 -12.38 15.86
N PRO A 102 -0.44 -11.15 15.54
CA PRO A 102 0.61 -10.48 16.29
C PRO A 102 0.09 -9.97 17.64
N ASP A 103 0.99 -9.72 18.56
CA ASP A 103 0.69 -9.18 19.88
C ASP A 103 0.37 -7.69 19.83
N ALA A 104 1.02 -6.96 18.92
CA ALA A 104 0.78 -5.56 18.65
C ALA A 104 0.93 -5.25 17.15
N VAL A 105 0.27 -4.20 16.69
CA VAL A 105 0.34 -3.74 15.31
C VAL A 105 0.70 -2.26 15.31
N VAL A 106 1.75 -1.91 14.58
CA VAL A 106 2.10 -0.51 14.27
C VAL A 106 1.64 -0.21 12.86
N ALA A 107 0.73 0.74 12.71
CA ALA A 107 0.05 1.01 11.45
C ALA A 107 0.15 2.51 11.09
N PRO A 108 1.28 2.95 10.51
CA PRO A 108 1.46 4.36 10.14
C PRO A 108 0.49 4.78 9.03
N ARG A 109 0.12 6.06 9.04
CA ARG A 109 -0.76 6.65 8.02
C ARG A 109 0.08 7.12 6.83
N LEU A 110 0.06 6.36 5.74
CA LEU A 110 0.91 6.56 4.57
C LEU A 110 0.12 6.62 3.26
N ALA A 111 -1.21 6.76 3.31
CA ALA A 111 -2.04 6.72 2.11
C ALA A 111 -1.59 7.74 1.05
N HIS A 112 -1.17 8.93 1.46
CA HIS A 112 -0.74 10.05 0.64
C HIS A 112 0.69 9.94 0.08
N LEU A 113 1.42 8.88 0.42
CA LEU A 113 2.73 8.57 -0.17
C LEU A 113 2.57 7.57 -1.31
N GLY A 114 3.07 7.97 -2.49
CA GLY A 114 3.21 7.09 -3.64
C GLY A 114 4.31 6.04 -3.43
N LEU A 115 4.28 4.98 -4.25
CA LEU A 115 5.27 3.89 -4.19
C LEU A 115 6.71 4.39 -4.45
N LEU A 116 6.86 5.44 -5.27
CA LEU A 116 8.16 5.96 -5.73
C LEU A 116 8.50 7.33 -5.12
N ASP A 117 7.81 7.76 -4.06
CA ASP A 117 8.02 9.04 -3.39
C ASP A 117 9.26 9.05 -2.49
N PHE A 118 10.42 8.64 -3.01
CA PHE A 118 11.66 8.52 -2.23
C PHE A 118 12.13 9.84 -1.62
N HIS A 119 11.80 10.96 -2.27
CA HIS A 119 12.09 12.31 -1.78
C HIS A 119 11.34 12.68 -0.50
N ARG A 120 10.27 11.94 -0.14
CA ARG A 120 9.44 12.17 1.05
C ARG A 120 9.76 11.20 2.19
N GLY A 121 10.98 10.65 2.21
CA GLY A 121 11.40 9.69 3.22
C GLY A 121 11.29 10.20 4.66
N GLU A 122 11.60 11.48 4.90
CA GLU A 122 11.47 12.09 6.22
C GLU A 122 10.03 12.06 6.74
N GLU A 123 9.07 12.30 5.86
CA GLU A 123 7.64 12.25 6.18
C GLU A 123 7.19 10.83 6.57
N ALA A 124 7.66 9.82 5.82
CA ALA A 124 7.40 8.42 6.13
C ALA A 124 7.99 8.02 7.50
N ILE A 125 9.21 8.46 7.81
CA ILE A 125 9.87 8.20 9.09
C ILE A 125 9.10 8.85 10.24
N ALA A 126 8.69 10.11 10.07
CA ALA A 126 7.90 10.83 11.07
C ALA A 126 6.56 10.13 11.34
N ALA A 127 5.85 9.72 10.30
CA ALA A 127 4.61 8.96 10.41
C ALA A 127 4.82 7.60 11.12
N GLY A 128 5.92 6.91 10.83
CA GLY A 128 6.33 5.68 11.51
C GLY A 128 6.59 5.88 13.00
N ARG A 129 7.32 6.95 13.36
CA ARG A 129 7.59 7.30 14.77
C ARG A 129 6.30 7.60 15.52
N ALA A 130 5.43 8.43 14.96
CA ALA A 130 4.15 8.76 15.56
C ALA A 130 3.30 7.50 15.82
N ALA A 131 3.19 6.61 14.83
CA ALA A 131 2.46 5.35 15.00
C ALA A 131 3.09 4.41 16.04
N ALA A 132 4.42 4.40 16.16
CA ALA A 132 5.10 3.63 17.20
C ALA A 132 4.83 4.20 18.60
N GLU A 133 4.83 5.53 18.74
CA GLU A 133 4.51 6.23 20.00
C GLU A 133 3.08 5.94 20.46
N GLU A 134 2.12 5.86 19.54
CA GLU A 134 0.72 5.49 19.85
C GLU A 134 0.61 4.07 20.44
N VAL A 135 1.46 3.14 19.98
CA VAL A 135 1.44 1.73 20.40
C VAL A 135 2.35 1.48 21.62
N LEU A 136 3.25 2.42 21.94
CA LEU A 136 4.24 2.29 23.00
C LEU A 136 3.64 1.94 24.38
N PRO A 137 2.50 2.48 24.82
CA PRO A 137 1.87 2.07 26.09
C PRO A 137 1.49 0.58 26.12
N LEU A 138 1.00 0.04 25.00
CA LEU A 138 0.67 -1.38 24.88
C LEU A 138 1.93 -2.25 24.94
N LEU A 139 3.02 -1.80 24.31
CA LEU A 139 4.30 -2.51 24.35
C LEU A 139 4.89 -2.54 25.77
N ARG A 140 4.80 -1.42 26.51
CA ARG A 140 5.24 -1.33 27.90
C ARG A 140 4.49 -2.28 28.82
N GLN A 141 3.19 -2.46 28.63
CA GLN A 141 2.42 -3.47 29.37
C GLN A 141 2.93 -4.91 29.15
N ARG A 142 3.62 -5.15 28.04
CA ARG A 142 4.28 -6.42 27.73
C ARG A 142 5.77 -6.45 28.12
N GLY A 143 6.24 -5.49 28.92
CA GLY A 143 7.64 -5.40 29.35
C GLY A 143 8.60 -4.91 28.27
N LEU A 144 8.10 -4.34 27.17
CA LEU A 144 8.91 -3.79 26.08
C LEU A 144 8.96 -2.27 26.14
N GLY A 145 10.16 -1.67 26.01
CA GLY A 145 10.31 -0.21 25.83
C GLY A 145 10.73 0.58 27.07
N ASP A 146 11.19 -0.08 28.13
CA ASP A 146 12.02 0.59 29.13
C ASP A 146 13.41 0.88 28.54
N PRO A 147 14.00 2.06 28.80
CA PRO A 147 15.38 2.31 28.39
C PRO A 147 16.30 1.27 29.06
N PRO A 148 17.36 0.81 28.36
CA PRO A 148 18.35 -0.04 29.01
C PRO A 148 18.84 0.65 30.28
N ALA A 149 18.91 -0.11 31.39
CA ALA A 149 19.36 0.41 32.66
C ALA A 149 20.71 1.15 32.47
N PRO A 150 20.86 2.38 33.01
CA PRO A 150 22.11 3.12 32.89
C PRO A 150 23.22 2.33 33.61
N GLY A 151 24.09 1.65 32.86
CA GLY A 151 25.22 0.90 33.41
C GLY A 151 25.64 -0.37 32.66
N ALA A 152 24.86 -0.88 31.71
CA ALA A 152 25.23 -2.07 30.95
C ALA A 152 26.16 -1.71 29.75
N GLY A 153 27.40 -1.29 30.04
CA GLY A 153 28.42 -1.13 29.00
C GLY A 153 29.65 -0.33 29.40
N THR A 154 30.62 -0.97 30.07
CA THR A 154 32.06 -0.97 29.73
C THR A 154 32.79 -2.00 30.61
N GLY A 155 32.71 -3.27 30.22
CA GLY A 155 33.66 -4.32 30.63
C GLY A 155 33.74 -5.24 29.42
N THR A 156 34.85 -5.29 28.69
CA THR A 156 36.12 -5.82 29.16
C THR A 156 37.29 -5.17 28.41
N GLY A 157 38.26 -4.66 29.15
CA GLY A 157 39.62 -4.49 28.65
C GLY A 157 40.25 -5.86 28.43
N HIS A 158 40.87 -6.06 27.27
CA HIS A 158 41.66 -7.23 26.95
C HIS A 158 43.01 -7.10 27.66
N PRO A 159 43.45 -8.05 28.52
CA PRO A 159 44.83 -8.06 28.98
C PRO A 159 45.75 -8.49 27.83
N ALA A 160 46.90 -7.82 27.76
CA ALA A 160 48.00 -8.07 26.83
C ALA A 160 48.73 -9.39 27.12
#